data_AF-A0A2H0V7T9-F1
#
_entry.id   AF-A0A2H0V7T9-F1
#
_cell.length_a   1.000
_cell.length_b   1.000
_cell.length_c   1.000
_cell.angle_alpha   90.00
_cell.angle_beta   90.00
_cell.angle_gamma   90.00
#
_symmetry.space_group_name_H-M   'P 1'
#
loop_
_entity.id
_entity.type
_entity.pdbx_description
1 polymer ?
#
loop_
_entity_poly.entity_id
_entity_poly.type
_entity_poly.pdbx_seq_one_letter_code
_entity_poly.pdbx_strand_id
1 'polypeptide(L)'
;MISPTLDDIREFLDIVDEMIKIMKSKIASWETKYDLIFYGDTCIIAQIKLLEINFDYTTPDISFENDCRALYKAIKSKADELKKIAKALITANETKLEDS
;
A
#
# COMPACT_ATOMS: atom_id res chain seq x y z
N MET A 1 -9.03 15.84 7.44
CA MET A 1 -8.29 14.66 6.95
C MET A 1 -8.07 13.78 8.17
N ILE A 2 -8.69 12.60 8.22
CA ILE A 2 -8.54 11.68 9.35
C ILE A 2 -7.18 11.00 9.20
N SER A 3 -6.37 10.98 10.25
CA SER A 3 -5.10 10.25 10.25
C SER A 3 -5.40 8.75 10.31
N PRO A 4 -4.72 7.91 9.52
CA PRO A 4 -4.95 6.47 9.54
C PRO A 4 -4.65 5.89 10.92
N THR A 5 -5.47 4.95 11.36
CA THR A 5 -5.27 4.20 12.61
C THR A 5 -4.13 3.19 12.45
N LEU A 6 -3.68 2.59 13.57
CA LEU A 6 -2.69 1.51 13.50
C LEU A 6 -3.20 0.30 12.73
N ASP A 7 -4.51 0.02 12.79
CA ASP A 7 -5.11 -1.10 12.06
C ASP A 7 -5.19 -0.80 10.56
N ASP A 8 -5.57 0.43 10.17
CA ASP A 8 -5.53 0.85 8.76
C ASP A 8 -4.10 0.76 8.19
N ILE A 9 -3.10 1.14 8.99
CA ILE A 9 -1.69 1.03 8.59
C ILE A 9 -1.29 -0.44 8.41
N ARG A 10 -1.72 -1.34 9.31
CA ARG A 10 -1.42 -2.78 9.19
C ARG A 10 -2.06 -3.35 7.94
N GLU A 11 -3.33 -3.08 7.71
CA GLU A 11 -4.06 -3.57 6.54
C GLU A 11 -3.44 -3.05 5.24
N PHE A 12 -3.03 -1.77 5.20
CA PHE A 12 -2.30 -1.22 4.06
C PHE A 12 -0.99 -1.97 3.81
N LEU A 13 -0.23 -2.31 4.85
CA LEU A 13 1.03 -3.04 4.72
C LEU A 13 0.81 -4.47 4.23
N ASP A 14 -0.27 -5.13 4.63
CA ASP A 14 -0.63 -6.46 4.14
C ASP A 14 -0.94 -6.42 2.63
N ILE A 15 -1.68 -5.39 2.17
CA ILE A 15 -1.95 -5.16 0.75
C ILE A 15 -0.64 -4.90 -0.03
N VAL A 16 0.30 -4.13 0.55
CA VAL A 16 1.62 -3.89 -0.07
C VAL A 16 2.39 -5.20 -0.25
N ASP A 17 2.34 -6.08 0.75
CA ASP A 17 3.01 -7.38 0.67
C ASP A 17 2.36 -8.31 -0.37
N GLU A 18 1.04 -8.25 -0.54
CA GLU A 18 0.34 -8.92 -1.65
C GLU A 18 0.81 -8.37 -3.00
N MET A 19 0.85 -7.04 -3.16
CA MET A 19 1.34 -6.41 -4.38
C MET A 19 2.79 -6.83 -4.68
N ILE A 20 3.65 -6.93 -3.67
CA ILE A 20 5.04 -7.41 -3.84
C ILE A 20 5.07 -8.83 -4.40
N LYS A 21 4.19 -9.73 -3.93
CA LYS A 21 4.08 -11.11 -4.43
C LYS A 21 3.66 -11.12 -5.90
N ILE A 22 2.65 -10.33 -6.27
CA ILE A 22 2.20 -10.17 -7.66
C ILE A 22 3.35 -9.68 -8.55
N MET A 23 4.02 -8.60 -8.13
CA MET A 23 5.12 -7.99 -8.90
C MET A 23 6.31 -8.94 -9.10
N LYS A 24 6.66 -9.71 -8.07
CA LYS A 24 7.77 -10.68 -8.11
C LYS A 24 7.42 -12.01 -8.78
N SER A 25 6.15 -12.27 -9.07
CA SER A 25 5.74 -13.49 -9.78
C SER A 25 6.46 -13.58 -11.13
N LYS A 26 7.16 -14.70 -11.35
CA LYS A 26 7.82 -15.01 -12.63
C LYS A 26 6.90 -15.72 -13.62
N ILE A 27 5.73 -16.17 -13.15
CA ILE A 27 4.79 -16.98 -13.92
C ILE A 27 3.70 -16.09 -14.53
N ALA A 28 3.21 -15.09 -13.78
CA ALA A 28 2.19 -14.17 -14.26
C ALA A 28 2.77 -13.21 -15.32
N SER A 29 2.04 -13.04 -16.43
CA SER A 29 2.36 -12.02 -17.43
C SER A 29 2.12 -10.61 -16.86
N TRP A 30 2.65 -9.58 -17.51
CA TRP A 30 2.40 -8.20 -17.09
C TRP A 30 0.93 -7.79 -17.20
N GLU A 31 0.20 -8.30 -18.19
CA GLU A 31 -1.24 -8.07 -18.34
C GLU A 31 -2.01 -8.69 -17.16
N THR A 32 -1.73 -9.94 -16.79
CA THR A 32 -2.35 -10.56 -15.62
C THR A 32 -2.01 -9.82 -14.32
N LYS A 33 -0.76 -9.33 -14.17
CA LYS A 33 -0.40 -8.49 -13.01
C LYS A 33 -1.19 -7.18 -13.02
N TYR A 34 -1.36 -6.56 -14.18
CA TYR A 34 -2.13 -5.33 -14.33
C TYR A 34 -3.58 -5.56 -13.91
N ASP A 35 -4.22 -6.63 -14.38
CA ASP A 35 -5.60 -6.96 -14.00
C ASP A 35 -5.74 -7.12 -12.48
N LEU A 36 -4.84 -7.89 -11.84
CA LEU A 36 -4.86 -8.06 -10.37
C LEU A 36 -4.65 -6.75 -9.60
N ILE A 37 -3.93 -5.80 -10.19
CA ILE A 37 -3.58 -4.53 -9.53
C ILE A 37 -4.66 -3.46 -9.76
N PHE A 38 -5.25 -3.40 -10.96
CA PHE A 38 -6.08 -2.28 -11.41
C PHE A 38 -7.53 -2.65 -11.74
N TYR A 39 -7.84 -3.93 -11.95
CA TYR A 39 -9.12 -4.35 -12.50
C TYR A 39 -9.91 -5.31 -11.60
N GLY A 40 -11.20 -5.03 -11.45
CA GLY A 40 -12.12 -5.79 -10.58
C GLY A 40 -12.26 -5.21 -9.18
N ASP A 41 -13.28 -5.67 -8.46
CA ASP A 41 -13.67 -5.08 -7.17
C ASP A 41 -12.72 -5.41 -6.02
N THR A 42 -11.89 -6.44 -6.18
CA THR A 42 -10.92 -6.90 -5.18
C THR A 42 -9.47 -6.62 -5.59
N CYS A 43 -9.23 -5.81 -6.61
CA CYS A 43 -7.87 -5.47 -7.03
C CYS A 43 -7.15 -4.60 -5.99
N ILE A 44 -5.82 -4.57 -6.05
CA ILE A 44 -4.96 -3.84 -5.10
C ILE A 44 -5.40 -2.37 -4.94
N ILE A 45 -5.68 -1.68 -6.06
CA ILE A 45 -6.05 -0.26 -5.99
C ILE A 45 -7.44 -0.04 -5.38
N ALA A 46 -8.37 -0.97 -5.55
CA ALA A 46 -9.69 -0.90 -4.92
C ALA A 46 -9.57 -1.09 -3.40
N GLN A 47 -8.80 -2.09 -2.96
CA GLN A 47 -8.57 -2.34 -1.54
C GLN A 47 -7.92 -1.13 -0.84
N ILE A 48 -6.90 -0.51 -1.44
CA ILE A 48 -6.27 0.68 -0.85
C ILE A 48 -7.23 1.87 -0.76
N LYS A 49 -8.12 2.05 -1.75
CA LYS A 49 -9.12 3.13 -1.72
C LYS A 49 -10.10 2.98 -0.55
N LEU A 50 -10.41 1.76 -0.13
CA LEU A 50 -11.29 1.49 1.01
C LEU A 50 -10.66 1.94 2.34
N LEU A 51 -9.33 1.96 2.43
CA LEU A 51 -8.60 2.44 3.61
C LEU A 51 -8.51 3.97 3.69
N GLU A 52 -9.01 4.70 2.68
CA GLU A 52 -8.92 6.16 2.57
C GLU A 52 -7.47 6.71 2.69
N ILE A 53 -6.46 5.88 2.43
CA ILE A 53 -5.05 6.27 2.47
C ILE A 53 -4.67 6.91 1.14
N ASN A 54 -4.34 8.20 1.19
CA ASN A 54 -3.86 8.94 0.02
C ASN A 54 -2.37 8.71 -0.21
N PHE A 55 -2.00 8.54 -1.48
CA PHE A 55 -0.62 8.41 -1.94
C PHE A 55 -0.47 9.03 -3.34
N ASP A 56 0.71 9.58 -3.61
CA ASP A 56 0.99 10.26 -4.87
C ASP A 56 1.22 9.22 -5.99
N TYR A 57 0.19 9.03 -6.80
CA TYR A 57 0.24 8.14 -7.95
C TYR A 57 -0.34 8.80 -9.19
N THR A 58 0.44 8.76 -10.26
CA THR A 58 0.02 9.14 -11.60
C THR A 58 0.29 7.96 -12.53
N THR A 59 -0.75 7.48 -13.19
CA THR A 59 -0.63 6.43 -14.20
C THR A 59 0.16 6.97 -15.40
N PRO A 60 1.28 6.36 -15.80
CA PRO A 60 2.04 6.80 -16.95
C PRO A 60 1.30 6.57 -18.28
N ASP A 61 0.38 5.59 -18.37
CA ASP A 61 -0.42 5.25 -19.55
C ASP A 61 0.46 4.92 -20.78
N ILE A 62 1.45 4.05 -20.56
CA ILE A 62 2.46 3.66 -21.58
C ILE A 62 2.44 2.16 -21.82
N SER A 63 2.42 1.35 -20.77
CA SER A 63 2.38 -0.12 -20.84
C SER A 63 1.96 -0.73 -19.52
N PHE A 64 1.41 -1.95 -19.56
CA PHE A 64 1.04 -2.71 -18.36
C PHE A 64 2.18 -2.80 -17.34
N GLU A 65 3.41 -3.06 -17.80
CA GLU A 65 4.59 -3.12 -16.94
C GLU A 65 4.88 -1.77 -16.28
N ASN A 66 4.87 -0.69 -17.05
CA ASN A 66 5.19 0.65 -16.55
C ASN A 66 4.13 1.11 -15.54
N ASP A 67 2.86 0.86 -15.80
CA ASP A 67 1.77 1.22 -14.88
C ASP A 67 1.87 0.44 -13.56
N CYS A 68 2.11 -0.87 -13.62
CA CYS A 68 2.33 -1.71 -12.45
C CYS A 68 3.53 -1.23 -11.61
N ARG A 69 4.64 -0.89 -12.28
CA ARG A 69 5.86 -0.39 -11.62
C ARG A 69 5.65 0.99 -11.00
N ALA A 70 4.94 1.89 -11.67
CA ALA A 70 4.63 3.22 -11.17
C ALA A 70 3.80 3.14 -9.89
N LEU A 71 2.73 2.33 -9.89
CA LEU A 71 1.90 2.13 -8.71
C LEU A 71 2.70 1.48 -7.59
N TYR A 72 3.48 0.43 -7.90
CA TYR A 72 4.30 -0.26 -6.91
C TYR A 72 5.27 0.69 -6.19
N LYS A 73 5.90 1.59 -6.94
CA LYS A 73 6.80 2.59 -6.38
C LYS A 73 6.07 3.56 -5.44
N ALA A 74 4.90 4.05 -5.86
CA ALA A 74 4.09 4.98 -5.07
C ALA A 74 3.60 4.35 -3.75
N ILE A 75 3.02 3.16 -3.83
CA ILE A 75 2.54 2.39 -2.67
C ILE A 75 3.68 2.04 -1.72
N LYS A 76 4.84 1.61 -2.25
CA LYS A 76 6.00 1.31 -1.41
C LYS A 76 6.51 2.55 -0.68
N SER A 77 6.59 3.70 -1.35
CA SER A 77 6.95 4.97 -0.71
C SER A 77 5.99 5.28 0.44
N LYS A 78 4.68 5.11 0.21
CA LYS A 78 3.68 5.34 1.24
C LYS A 78 3.80 4.36 2.41
N ALA A 79 4.06 3.09 2.14
CA ALA A 79 4.29 2.07 3.16
C ALA A 79 5.46 2.44 4.08
N ASP A 80 6.56 2.96 3.52
CA ASP A 80 7.73 3.37 4.29
C ASP A 80 7.43 4.61 5.17
N GLU A 81 6.57 5.53 4.72
CA GLU A 81 6.05 6.62 5.57
C GLU A 81 5.20 6.10 6.71
N LEU A 82 4.22 5.24 6.42
CA LEU A 82 3.28 4.72 7.42
C LEU A 82 4.00 3.86 8.48
N LYS A 83 5.04 3.12 8.10
CA LYS A 83 5.89 2.39 9.07
C LYS A 83 6.55 3.31 10.10
N LYS A 84 6.99 4.51 9.69
CA LYS A 84 7.56 5.51 10.60
C LYS A 84 6.51 6.05 11.55
N ILE A 85 5.30 6.31 11.04
CA ILE A 85 4.16 6.76 11.83
C ILE A 85 3.75 5.70 12.84
N ALA A 86 3.59 4.44 12.41
CA ALA A 86 3.25 3.33 13.30
C ALA A 86 4.27 3.15 14.43
N LYS A 87 5.58 3.21 14.12
CA LYS A 87 6.63 3.16 15.14
C LYS A 87 6.49 4.30 16.16
N ALA A 88 6.24 5.52 15.69
CA ALA A 88 6.06 6.67 16.58
C ALA A 88 4.80 6.54 17.47
N LEU A 89 3.70 6.02 16.92
CA LEU A 89 2.46 5.78 17.67
C LEU A 89 2.64 4.70 18.75
N ILE A 90 3.37 3.62 18.46
CA ILE A 90 3.67 2.56 19.43
C ILE A 90 4.50 3.13 20.58
N THR A 91 5.60 3.82 20.28
CA THR A 91 6.45 4.42 21.32
C THR A 91 5.68 5.43 22.18
N ALA A 92 4.83 6.27 21.59
CA ALA A 92 4.03 7.24 22.33
C ALA A 92 2.98 6.57 23.26
N ASN A 93 2.47 5.39 22.89
CA ASN A 93 1.54 4.64 23.74
C ASN A 93 2.27 3.93 24.89
N GLU A 94 3.50 3.47 24.68
CA GLU A 94 4.34 2.86 25.73
C GLU A 94 4.73 3.90 26.81
N THR A 95 5.12 5.12 26.40
CA THR A 95 5.49 6.18 27.37
C THR A 95 4.31 6.64 28.24
N LYS A 96 3.09 6.68 27.70
CA LYS A 96 1.89 7.06 28.47
C LYS A 96 1.49 6.05 29.54
N LEU A 97 1.88 4.78 29.39
CA LEU A 97 1.62 3.72 30.37
C LEU A 97 2.63 3.74 31.52
N GLU A 98 3.82 4.34 31.33
CA GLU A 98 4.83 4.47 32.37
C GLU A 98 4.61 5.71 33.27
N ASP A 99 3.87 6.70 32.78
CA ASP A 99 3.53 7.94 33.50
C ASP A 99 2.16 7.91 34.21
N SER A 100 1.43 6.78 34.17
CA SER A 100 0.12 6.58 34.83
C SER A 100 0.21 5.63 36.02
#